data_AF-A0A2S7Q6E1-F1
#
_entry.id   AF-A0A2S7Q6E1-F1
#
_cell.length_a   1.000
_cell.length_b   1.000
_cell.length_c   1.000
_cell.angle_alpha   90.00
_cell.angle_beta   90.00
_cell.angle_gamma   90.00
#
_symmetry.space_group_name_H-M   'P 1'
#
loop_
_entity.id
_entity.type
_entity.pdbx_description
1 polymer ?
#
loop_
_entity_poly.entity_id
_entity_poly.type
_entity_poly.pdbx_seq_one_letter_code
_entity_poly.pdbx_strand_id
1 'polypeptide(L)'
;MAEIVKMGKKQGAGENSKKAAGNAKKAAVAAGKLEVADKVKAAQEAEKWGEGAKSNAKAEAAAAKKAEADRKKAEKEALMKEEEAALPSGPKKSKQAVKKSEKPSRGLDLSQLDDSPSTPSALNATGIDNALDALDITSGAQEKLDRHPERRFKAAYAAFEERRLAEMDEDGSGKGLRRNQKIEQVRKEFEKHPDNPFNQARAAYNASRDEMSELKQKEIARKEAILASPTTPTTPATPKGN
;
A
#
# COMPACT_ATOMS: atom_id res chain seq x y z
N MET A 1 58.96 -61.87 -59.67
CA MET A 1 59.56 -60.86 -58.76
C MET A 1 58.81 -59.57 -58.98
N ALA A 2 58.17 -58.90 -58.03
CA ALA A 2 58.25 -58.98 -56.58
C ALA A 2 56.88 -58.65 -55.97
N GLU A 3 56.60 -59.32 -54.86
CA GLU A 3 55.59 -59.04 -53.87
C GLU A 3 56.00 -57.82 -53.03
N ILE A 4 55.10 -56.85 -52.81
CA ILE A 4 55.17 -55.93 -51.67
C ILE A 4 53.77 -55.77 -51.08
N VAL A 5 53.64 -56.32 -49.87
CA VAL A 5 52.55 -56.21 -48.91
C VAL A 5 52.38 -54.77 -48.40
N LYS A 6 51.14 -54.26 -48.32
CA LYS A 6 50.73 -53.37 -47.21
C LYS A 6 49.23 -53.41 -46.93
N MET A 7 48.88 -54.32 -46.03
CA MET A 7 48.06 -54.11 -44.83
C MET A 7 47.06 -52.93 -44.83
N GLY A 8 45.78 -53.30 -44.74
CA GLY A 8 44.91 -52.80 -43.66
C GLY A 8 44.05 -51.57 -43.94
N LYS A 9 42.80 -51.80 -44.39
CA LYS A 9 41.66 -51.14 -43.74
C LYS A 9 40.37 -51.93 -43.96
N LYS A 10 40.09 -52.86 -43.04
CA LYS A 10 38.74 -53.40 -42.83
C LYS A 10 37.88 -52.28 -42.23
N GLN A 11 37.40 -51.36 -43.07
CA GLN A 11 36.42 -50.33 -42.68
C GLN A 11 35.03 -50.94 -42.72
N GLY A 12 34.73 -51.79 -41.75
CA GLY A 12 33.43 -52.43 -41.59
C GLY A 12 32.67 -51.85 -40.39
N ALA A 13 31.55 -51.20 -40.66
CA ALA A 13 30.40 -50.99 -39.79
C ALA A 13 30.49 -50.02 -38.57
N GLY A 14 31.66 -49.71 -38.00
CA GLY A 14 31.74 -48.89 -36.77
C GLY A 14 32.06 -47.39 -36.94
N GLU A 15 32.93 -47.02 -37.90
CA GLU A 15 33.44 -45.64 -38.05
C GLU A 15 32.38 -44.66 -38.60
N ASN A 16 31.45 -45.15 -39.44
CA ASN A 16 30.40 -44.32 -40.03
C ASN A 16 29.34 -43.90 -38.98
N SER A 17 29.03 -44.77 -38.02
CA SER A 17 28.08 -44.47 -36.93
C SER A 17 28.59 -43.36 -36.00
N LYS A 18 29.89 -43.37 -35.65
CA LYS A 18 30.49 -42.33 -34.80
C LYS A 18 30.59 -40.98 -35.51
N LYS A 19 30.86 -40.98 -36.83
CA LYS A 19 30.85 -39.77 -37.67
C LYS A 19 29.43 -39.24 -37.87
N ALA A 20 28.44 -40.13 -38.10
CA ALA A 20 27.03 -39.78 -38.17
C ALA A 20 26.52 -39.19 -36.84
N ALA A 21 26.88 -39.78 -35.70
CA ALA A 21 26.54 -39.24 -34.37
C ALA A 21 27.19 -37.87 -34.11
N GLY A 22 28.43 -37.65 -34.56
CA GLY A 22 29.09 -36.34 -34.49
C GLY A 22 28.41 -35.29 -35.36
N ASN A 23 28.01 -35.66 -36.58
CA ASN A 23 27.28 -34.76 -37.47
C ASN A 23 25.86 -34.45 -36.96
N ALA A 24 25.18 -35.45 -36.39
CA ALA A 24 23.88 -35.28 -35.74
C ALA A 24 23.96 -34.36 -34.51
N LYS A 25 25.01 -34.47 -33.69
CA LYS A 25 25.25 -33.54 -32.57
C LYS A 25 25.51 -32.11 -33.05
N LYS A 26 26.29 -31.93 -34.12
CA LYS A 26 26.51 -30.61 -34.73
C LYS A 26 25.22 -30.03 -35.32
N ALA A 27 24.40 -30.85 -35.98
CA ALA A 27 23.10 -30.46 -36.51
C ALA A 27 22.12 -30.09 -35.39
N ALA A 28 22.08 -30.83 -34.28
CA ALA A 28 21.24 -30.53 -33.12
C ALA A 28 21.65 -29.22 -32.43
N VAL A 29 22.96 -28.94 -32.31
CA VAL A 29 23.44 -27.66 -31.78
C VAL A 29 23.14 -26.50 -32.73
N ALA A 30 23.25 -26.72 -34.04
CA ALA A 30 22.88 -25.71 -35.04
C ALA A 30 21.37 -25.44 -35.01
N ALA A 31 20.54 -26.47 -34.95
CA ALA A 31 19.09 -26.36 -34.81
C ALA A 31 18.71 -25.63 -33.51
N GLY A 32 19.32 -25.97 -32.37
CA GLY A 32 19.07 -25.26 -31.11
C GLY A 32 19.46 -23.78 -31.16
N LYS A 33 20.54 -23.43 -31.88
CA LYS A 33 20.91 -22.01 -32.10
C LYS A 33 19.92 -21.29 -33.01
N LEU A 34 19.43 -21.96 -34.04
CA LEU A 34 18.39 -21.41 -34.93
C LEU A 34 17.08 -21.22 -34.17
N GLU A 35 16.65 -22.19 -33.35
CA GLU A 35 15.45 -22.06 -32.52
C GLU A 35 15.55 -20.91 -31.51
N VAL A 36 16.72 -20.69 -30.91
CA VAL A 36 16.95 -19.54 -30.03
C VAL A 36 16.90 -18.23 -30.83
N ALA A 37 17.53 -18.19 -32.00
CA ALA A 37 17.48 -17.01 -32.87
C ALA A 37 16.05 -16.71 -33.35
N ASP A 38 15.27 -17.73 -33.68
CA ASP A 38 13.88 -17.59 -34.13
C ASP A 38 12.96 -17.20 -32.98
N LYS A 39 13.19 -17.70 -31.75
CA LYS A 39 12.49 -17.21 -30.55
C LYS A 39 12.77 -15.74 -30.27
N VAL A 40 14.03 -15.30 -30.43
CA VAL A 40 14.40 -13.88 -30.26
C VAL A 40 13.76 -13.01 -31.35
N LYS A 41 13.77 -13.45 -32.61
CA LYS A 41 13.11 -12.73 -33.71
C LYS A 41 11.60 -12.67 -33.52
N ALA A 42 10.97 -13.77 -33.11
CA ALA A 42 9.54 -13.82 -32.83
C ALA A 42 9.15 -12.90 -31.66
N ALA A 43 9.99 -12.81 -30.62
CA ALA A 43 9.77 -11.86 -29.51
C ALA A 43 9.90 -10.40 -29.98
N GLN A 44 10.91 -10.09 -30.81
CA GLN A 44 11.09 -8.74 -31.37
C GLN A 44 9.97 -8.37 -32.36
N GLU A 45 9.49 -9.30 -33.17
CA GLU A 45 8.32 -9.08 -34.01
C GLU A 45 7.05 -8.89 -33.17
N ALA A 46 6.84 -9.68 -32.12
CA ALA A 46 5.71 -9.51 -31.22
C ALA A 46 5.72 -8.12 -30.54
N GLU A 47 6.89 -7.62 -30.13
CA GLU A 47 7.05 -6.28 -29.58
C GLU A 47 6.72 -5.19 -30.62
N LYS A 48 7.24 -5.32 -31.85
CA LYS A 48 6.95 -4.39 -32.97
C LYS A 48 5.49 -4.41 -33.40
N TRP A 49 4.85 -5.57 -33.44
CA TRP A 49 3.42 -5.70 -33.73
C TRP A 49 2.56 -5.21 -32.55
N GLY A 50 3.09 -5.24 -31.32
CA GLY A 50 2.46 -4.70 -30.13
C GLY A 50 2.47 -3.17 -30.05
N GLU A 51 3.50 -2.49 -30.59
CA GLU A 51 3.63 -1.02 -30.59
C GLU A 51 2.48 -0.29 -31.33
N GLY A 52 1.79 -0.96 -32.25
CA GLY A 52 0.63 -0.40 -32.98
C GLY A 52 -0.74 -0.73 -32.38
N ALA A 53 -0.80 -1.64 -31.39
CA ALA A 53 -2.04 -2.03 -30.76
C ALA A 53 -2.48 -0.94 -29.76
N LYS A 54 -3.68 -0.38 -29.96
CA LYS A 54 -4.30 0.55 -28.98
C LYS A 54 -4.30 -0.12 -27.59
N SER A 55 -3.84 0.61 -26.59
CA SER A 55 -3.62 0.12 -25.23
C SER A 55 -4.87 -0.55 -24.65
N ASN A 56 -4.86 -1.90 -24.62
CA ASN A 56 -5.87 -2.69 -23.93
C ASN A 56 -5.59 -2.81 -22.41
N ALA A 57 -4.56 -2.11 -21.93
CA ALA A 57 -4.07 -2.12 -20.55
C ALA A 57 -5.18 -1.80 -19.52
N LYS A 58 -6.17 -0.98 -19.87
CA LYS A 58 -7.30 -0.69 -18.98
C LYS A 58 -8.30 -1.86 -18.91
N ALA A 59 -8.50 -2.60 -19.99
CA ALA A 59 -9.36 -3.79 -19.98
C ALA A 59 -8.66 -4.99 -19.33
N GLU A 60 -7.37 -5.18 -19.57
CA GLU A 60 -6.59 -6.24 -18.93
C GLU A 60 -6.41 -5.99 -17.42
N ALA A 61 -6.16 -4.75 -16.99
CA ALA A 61 -6.13 -4.42 -15.56
C ALA A 61 -7.50 -4.59 -14.88
N ALA A 62 -8.60 -4.35 -15.60
CA ALA A 62 -9.95 -4.61 -15.09
C ALA A 62 -10.27 -6.11 -15.03
N ALA A 63 -9.83 -6.89 -16.02
CA ALA A 63 -9.98 -8.34 -16.05
C ALA A 63 -9.14 -9.03 -14.96
N ALA A 64 -7.89 -8.58 -14.74
CA ALA A 64 -7.02 -9.08 -13.70
C ALA A 64 -7.56 -8.77 -12.29
N LYS A 65 -8.07 -7.55 -12.07
CA LYS A 65 -8.70 -7.18 -10.79
C LYS A 65 -9.98 -7.97 -10.52
N LYS A 66 -10.79 -8.27 -11.55
CA LYS A 66 -11.97 -9.14 -11.41
C LYS A 66 -11.57 -10.58 -11.10
N ALA A 67 -10.61 -11.14 -11.83
CA ALA A 67 -10.12 -12.51 -11.59
C ALA A 67 -9.51 -12.68 -10.18
N GLU A 68 -8.76 -11.69 -9.68
CA GLU A 68 -8.26 -11.73 -8.30
C GLU A 68 -9.35 -11.56 -7.25
N ALA A 69 -10.35 -10.70 -7.51
CA ALA A 69 -11.49 -10.52 -6.60
C ALA A 69 -12.34 -11.79 -6.52
N ASP A 70 -12.55 -12.47 -7.65
CA ASP A 70 -13.32 -13.71 -7.71
C ASP A 70 -12.56 -14.86 -7.05
N ARG A 71 -11.22 -14.91 -7.18
CA ARG A 71 -10.38 -15.85 -6.43
C ARG A 71 -10.43 -15.60 -4.92
N LYS A 72 -10.30 -14.34 -4.48
CA LYS A 72 -10.36 -13.98 -3.04
C LYS A 72 -11.76 -14.22 -2.45
N LYS A 73 -12.82 -14.04 -3.24
CA LYS A 73 -14.19 -14.38 -2.83
C LYS A 73 -14.37 -15.89 -2.70
N ALA A 74 -13.89 -16.68 -3.65
CA ALA A 74 -13.95 -18.14 -3.58
C ALA A 74 -13.16 -18.70 -2.39
N GLU A 75 -11.98 -18.15 -2.08
CA GLU A 75 -11.19 -18.54 -0.91
C GLU A 75 -11.89 -18.16 0.41
N LYS A 76 -12.51 -16.98 0.49
CA LYS A 76 -13.26 -16.54 1.68
C LYS A 76 -14.56 -17.33 1.87
N GLU A 77 -15.25 -17.67 0.80
CA GLU A 77 -16.48 -18.48 0.85
C GLU A 77 -16.17 -19.94 1.23
N ALA A 78 -15.06 -20.49 0.76
CA ALA A 78 -14.57 -21.79 1.20
C ALA A 78 -14.25 -21.80 2.70
N LEU A 79 -13.58 -20.75 3.21
CA LEU A 79 -13.28 -20.62 4.64
C LEU A 79 -14.55 -20.46 5.49
N MET A 80 -15.51 -19.63 5.06
CA MET A 80 -16.80 -19.47 5.75
C MET A 80 -17.61 -20.77 5.77
N LYS A 81 -17.54 -21.57 4.70
CA LYS A 81 -18.22 -22.86 4.62
C LYS A 81 -17.56 -23.92 5.50
N GLU A 82 -16.24 -23.88 5.64
CA GLU A 82 -15.50 -24.72 6.57
C GLU A 82 -15.78 -24.30 8.04
N GLU A 83 -15.95 -23.00 8.31
CA GLU A 83 -16.39 -22.51 9.62
C GLU A 83 -17.87 -22.85 9.93
N GLU A 84 -18.78 -22.76 8.96
CA GLU A 84 -20.18 -23.20 9.13
C GLU A 84 -20.32 -24.72 9.30
N ALA A 85 -19.46 -25.51 8.66
CA ALA A 85 -19.41 -26.95 8.84
C ALA A 85 -18.77 -27.36 10.19
N ALA A 86 -17.88 -26.51 10.73
CA ALA A 86 -17.29 -26.69 12.05
C ALA A 86 -18.21 -26.22 13.20
N LEU A 87 -19.28 -25.48 12.90
CA LEU A 87 -20.33 -25.21 13.89
C LEU A 87 -21.17 -26.48 14.12
N PRO A 88 -21.24 -27.00 15.36
CA PRO A 88 -22.00 -28.21 15.65
C PRO A 88 -23.51 -27.95 15.51
N SER A 89 -24.09 -28.33 14.37
CA SER A 89 -25.54 -28.45 14.23
C SER A 89 -25.99 -29.85 14.70
N GLY A 90 -26.60 -29.90 15.89
CA GLY A 90 -27.12 -31.12 16.49
C GLY A 90 -28.11 -30.83 17.63
N PRO A 91 -29.14 -31.66 17.85
CA PRO A 91 -30.50 -31.20 18.13
C PRO A 91 -30.86 -30.96 19.60
N LYS A 92 -31.88 -30.11 19.78
CA LYS A 92 -32.67 -29.89 21.01
C LYS A 92 -32.79 -31.16 21.87
N LYS A 93 -32.24 -31.13 23.09
CA LYS A 93 -32.73 -31.93 24.22
C LYS A 93 -33.08 -31.02 25.38
N SER A 94 -34.36 -31.07 25.72
CA SER A 94 -34.98 -30.56 26.93
C SER A 94 -34.34 -31.16 28.20
N LYS A 95 -33.99 -30.29 29.16
CA LYS A 95 -34.21 -30.55 30.60
C LYS A 95 -34.07 -29.25 31.40
N GLN A 96 -35.06 -29.00 32.23
CA GLN A 96 -35.23 -27.86 33.12
C GLN A 96 -34.28 -27.85 34.32
N ALA A 97 -34.16 -26.66 34.92
CA ALA A 97 -33.68 -26.32 36.26
C ALA A 97 -32.14 -26.38 36.43
N VAL A 98 -31.45 -25.39 37.01
CA VAL A 98 -31.70 -24.66 38.27
C VAL A 98 -31.02 -23.29 38.23
N LYS A 99 -31.66 -22.29 38.88
CA LYS A 99 -31.06 -20.98 39.19
C LYS A 99 -29.81 -21.13 40.06
N LYS A 100 -28.68 -20.56 39.62
CA LYS A 100 -27.63 -19.99 40.48
C LYS A 100 -27.08 -18.76 39.76
N SER A 101 -27.43 -17.61 40.30
CA SER A 101 -26.68 -16.36 40.20
C SER A 101 -25.22 -16.60 40.65
N GLU A 102 -24.33 -15.71 40.22
CA GLU A 102 -22.88 -15.69 40.47
C GLU A 102 -22.03 -16.33 39.36
N LYS A 103 -21.96 -15.62 38.23
CA LYS A 103 -20.67 -15.49 37.53
C LYS A 103 -19.99 -14.26 38.14
N PRO A 104 -18.71 -14.33 38.54
CA PRO A 104 -17.99 -13.11 38.90
C PRO A 104 -18.04 -12.21 37.68
N SER A 105 -18.55 -11.00 37.83
CA SER A 105 -18.19 -9.96 36.90
C SER A 105 -16.67 -9.98 36.88
N ARG A 106 -16.09 -10.27 35.72
CA ARG A 106 -14.72 -9.90 35.43
C ARG A 106 -14.74 -8.38 35.29
N GLY A 107 -15.03 -7.73 36.41
CA GLY A 107 -14.93 -6.31 36.62
C GLY A 107 -13.50 -6.00 36.25
N LEU A 108 -13.37 -5.24 35.17
CA LEU A 108 -12.17 -4.49 34.93
C LEU A 108 -11.92 -3.69 36.20
N ASP A 109 -10.86 -4.02 36.92
CA ASP A 109 -10.47 -3.34 38.13
C ASP A 109 -10.00 -1.93 37.73
N LEU A 110 -10.96 -0.99 37.76
CA LEU A 110 -10.75 0.42 37.44
C LEU A 110 -9.95 1.15 38.53
N SER A 111 -9.65 0.50 39.67
CA SER A 111 -8.84 1.12 40.72
C SER A 111 -7.39 1.35 40.29
N GLN A 112 -6.89 0.64 39.26
CA GLN A 112 -5.56 0.89 38.68
C GLN A 112 -5.54 2.04 37.66
N LEU A 113 -6.70 2.54 37.22
CA LEU A 113 -6.77 3.68 36.31
C LEU A 113 -6.78 5.02 37.05
N ASP A 114 -7.20 5.03 38.32
CA ASP A 114 -7.33 6.23 39.17
C ASP A 114 -6.03 6.63 39.89
N ASP A 115 -5.05 5.72 40.01
CA ASP A 115 -3.74 5.98 40.66
C ASP A 115 -2.63 6.42 39.66
N SER A 116 -2.98 6.55 38.38
CA SER A 116 -2.13 7.28 37.43
C SER A 116 -2.44 8.77 37.58
N PRO A 117 -1.46 9.68 37.71
CA PRO A 117 -1.69 11.13 37.73
C PRO A 117 -2.04 11.67 36.34
N SER A 118 -2.87 10.93 35.59
CA SER A 118 -3.56 11.35 34.39
C SER A 118 -5.02 11.56 34.78
N THR A 119 -5.26 12.48 35.71
CA THR A 119 -6.53 13.21 35.66
C THR A 119 -6.60 13.76 34.24
N PRO A 120 -7.58 13.38 33.40
CA PRO A 120 -7.81 14.13 32.19
C PRO A 120 -8.13 15.53 32.69
N SER A 121 -7.17 16.45 32.56
CA SER A 121 -7.47 17.87 32.56
C SER A 121 -8.72 17.98 31.71
N ALA A 122 -9.79 18.55 32.25
CA ALA A 122 -11.04 18.62 31.52
C ALA A 122 -10.80 19.44 30.25
N LEU A 123 -10.40 18.74 29.17
CA LEU A 123 -10.08 19.30 27.88
C LEU A 123 -11.42 19.76 27.34
N ASN A 124 -11.75 21.01 27.58
CA ASN A 124 -12.98 21.64 27.13
C ASN A 124 -12.86 21.86 25.62
N ALA A 125 -13.02 20.80 24.85
CA ALA A 125 -13.02 20.85 23.40
C ALA A 125 -14.35 21.46 22.92
N THR A 126 -14.39 22.79 22.79
CA THR A 126 -15.52 23.47 22.16
C THR A 126 -15.29 23.51 20.65
N GLY A 127 -15.96 22.64 19.90
CA GLY A 127 -15.88 22.54 18.43
C GLY A 127 -15.33 21.20 17.94
N ILE A 128 -15.60 20.87 16.67
CA ILE A 128 -15.22 19.58 16.06
C ILE A 128 -13.70 19.45 15.99
N ASP A 129 -13.00 20.49 15.53
CA ASP A 129 -11.55 20.46 15.36
C ASP A 129 -10.83 20.31 16.72
N ASN A 130 -11.30 21.04 17.74
CA ASN A 130 -10.77 20.90 19.11
C ASN A 130 -11.07 19.53 19.72
N ALA A 131 -12.20 18.89 19.37
CA ALA A 131 -12.53 17.54 19.83
C ALA A 131 -11.65 16.48 19.15
N LEU A 132 -11.29 16.69 17.88
CA LEU A 132 -10.33 15.84 17.17
C LEU A 132 -8.92 15.98 17.78
N ASP A 133 -8.47 17.19 18.09
CA ASP A 133 -7.18 17.38 18.76
C ASP A 133 -7.16 16.79 20.18
N ALA A 134 -8.26 16.89 20.95
CA ALA A 134 -8.39 16.20 22.24
C ALA A 134 -8.34 14.67 22.08
N LEU A 135 -8.95 14.13 21.01
CA LEU A 135 -8.93 12.71 20.71
C LEU A 135 -7.52 12.25 20.28
N ASP A 136 -6.77 13.06 19.53
CA ASP A 136 -5.39 12.74 19.16
C ASP A 136 -4.47 12.68 20.38
N ILE A 137 -4.65 13.60 21.34
CA ILE A 137 -3.91 13.60 22.60
C ILE A 137 -4.24 12.35 23.43
N THR A 138 -5.52 11.98 23.55
CA THR A 138 -5.98 10.87 24.41
C THR A 138 -5.84 9.49 23.78
N SER A 139 -6.03 9.36 22.47
CA SER A 139 -5.86 8.09 21.73
C SER A 139 -4.40 7.66 21.64
N GLY A 140 -3.48 8.57 21.97
CA GLY A 140 -2.05 8.33 21.85
C GLY A 140 -1.67 7.92 20.45
N ALA A 141 -2.44 8.32 19.42
CA ALA A 141 -2.18 8.03 18.02
C ALA A 141 -0.77 8.49 17.70
N GLN A 142 0.16 7.53 17.75
CA GLN A 142 1.59 7.77 17.61
C GLN A 142 1.86 8.03 16.14
N GLU A 143 1.51 9.23 15.66
CA GLU A 143 2.00 9.68 14.38
C GLU A 143 3.53 9.76 14.52
N LYS A 144 4.19 8.79 13.88
CA LYS A 144 5.63 8.62 14.00
C LYS A 144 6.27 9.87 13.41
N LEU A 145 6.70 10.78 14.29
CA LEU A 145 7.48 11.97 13.94
C LEU A 145 8.48 11.60 12.85
N ASP A 146 8.27 12.15 11.66
CA ASP A 146 9.07 11.80 10.50
C ASP A 146 10.42 12.50 10.58
N ARG A 147 11.47 11.71 10.35
CA ARG A 147 12.85 12.18 10.28
C ARG A 147 13.21 12.64 8.87
N HIS A 148 12.43 12.24 7.85
CA HIS A 148 12.73 12.51 6.44
C HIS A 148 11.50 13.06 5.68
N PRO A 149 11.05 14.28 6.03
CA PRO A 149 9.93 14.91 5.34
C PRO A 149 10.19 15.06 3.82
N GLU A 150 11.44 15.26 3.39
CA GLU A 150 11.83 15.30 1.97
C GLU A 150 11.46 14.03 1.19
N ARG A 151 11.54 12.85 1.83
CA ARG A 151 11.22 11.58 1.19
C ARG A 151 9.71 11.38 1.08
N ARG A 152 8.95 11.84 2.08
CA ARG A 152 7.48 11.75 2.07
C ARG A 152 6.84 12.82 1.20
N PHE A 153 7.48 13.98 1.04
CA PHE A 153 6.96 15.08 0.23
C PHE A 153 6.59 14.64 -1.17
N LYS A 154 7.43 13.85 -1.85
CA LYS A 154 7.14 13.36 -3.20
C LYS A 154 5.90 12.47 -3.26
N ALA A 155 5.73 11.58 -2.28
CA ALA A 155 4.59 10.67 -2.23
C ALA A 155 3.30 11.41 -1.85
N ALA A 156 3.37 12.28 -0.85
CA ALA A 156 2.25 13.11 -0.41
C ALA A 156 1.81 14.09 -1.52
N TYR A 157 2.76 14.72 -2.21
CA TYR A 157 2.49 15.60 -3.34
C TYR A 157 1.84 14.84 -4.49
N ALA A 158 2.31 13.65 -4.84
CA ALA A 158 1.70 12.84 -5.89
C ALA A 158 0.26 12.44 -5.54
N ALA A 159 0.00 12.01 -4.30
CA ALA A 159 -1.35 11.69 -3.84
C ALA A 159 -2.28 12.90 -3.86
N PHE A 160 -1.79 14.07 -3.46
CA PHE A 160 -2.55 15.32 -3.52
C PHE A 160 -2.77 15.80 -4.96
N GLU A 161 -1.77 15.67 -5.84
CA GLU A 161 -1.84 16.05 -7.24
C GLU A 161 -2.93 15.27 -7.97
N GLU A 162 -2.96 13.95 -7.82
CA GLU A 162 -3.97 13.11 -8.47
C GLU A 162 -5.38 13.42 -7.98
N ARG A 163 -5.56 13.61 -6.67
CA ARG A 163 -6.87 13.96 -6.07
C ARG A 163 -7.32 15.33 -6.56
N ARG A 164 -6.45 16.33 -6.48
CA ARG A 164 -6.80 17.72 -6.77
C ARG A 164 -6.97 17.98 -8.26
N LEU A 165 -6.20 17.32 -9.13
CA LEU A 165 -6.42 17.38 -10.58
C LEU A 165 -7.78 16.79 -10.96
N ALA A 166 -8.20 15.69 -10.33
CA ALA A 166 -9.54 15.13 -10.55
C ALA A 166 -10.64 16.12 -10.09
N GLU A 167 -10.51 16.69 -8.89
CA GLU A 167 -11.43 17.71 -8.39
C GLU A 167 -11.48 18.95 -9.32
N MET A 168 -10.34 19.43 -9.83
CA MET A 168 -10.28 20.58 -10.75
C MET A 168 -10.91 20.30 -12.13
N ASP A 169 -10.87 19.05 -12.58
CA ASP A 169 -11.50 18.64 -13.83
C ASP A 169 -13.02 18.48 -13.67
N GLU A 170 -13.49 18.05 -12.49
CA GLU A 170 -14.92 17.94 -12.14
C GLU A 170 -15.58 19.31 -11.87
N ASP A 171 -14.95 20.14 -11.06
CA ASP A 171 -15.38 21.52 -10.74
C ASP A 171 -15.26 22.46 -11.94
N GLY A 172 -14.46 22.08 -12.93
CA GLY A 172 -14.25 22.87 -14.14
C GLY A 172 -13.35 24.09 -13.93
N SER A 173 -12.81 24.31 -12.74
CA SER A 173 -11.78 25.33 -12.46
C SER A 173 -10.50 25.11 -13.28
N GLY A 174 -10.23 23.88 -13.71
CA GLY A 174 -9.16 23.55 -14.66
C GLY A 174 -9.50 23.78 -16.14
N LYS A 175 -10.72 24.19 -16.50
CA LYS A 175 -11.16 24.27 -17.90
C LYS A 175 -10.46 25.41 -18.63
N GLY A 176 -9.65 25.07 -19.63
CA GLY A 176 -8.87 26.03 -20.43
C GLY A 176 -7.44 26.29 -19.92
N LEU A 177 -7.08 25.80 -18.73
CA LEU A 177 -5.71 25.86 -18.22
C LEU A 177 -4.86 24.71 -18.77
N ARG A 178 -3.61 25.02 -19.15
CA ARG A 178 -2.64 23.99 -19.56
C ARG A 178 -2.28 23.13 -18.34
N ARG A 179 -1.98 21.84 -18.55
CA ARG A 179 -1.62 20.91 -17.46
C ARG A 179 -0.55 21.47 -16.51
N ASN A 180 0.49 22.11 -17.03
CA ASN A 180 1.55 22.71 -16.20
C ASN A 180 1.01 23.82 -15.27
N GLN A 181 0.05 24.62 -15.72
CA GLN A 181 -0.56 25.68 -14.91
C GLN A 181 -1.43 25.09 -13.80
N LYS A 182 -2.16 24.00 -14.09
CA LYS A 182 -2.91 23.25 -13.07
C LYS A 182 -1.95 22.71 -12.00
N ILE A 183 -0.87 22.05 -12.41
CA ILE A 183 0.14 21.50 -11.51
C ILE A 183 0.77 22.60 -10.63
N GLU A 184 1.05 23.78 -11.19
CA GLU A 184 1.56 24.93 -10.42
C GLU A 184 0.55 25.46 -9.40
N GLN A 185 -0.74 25.52 -9.73
CA GLN A 185 -1.80 25.90 -8.79
C GLN A 185 -1.91 24.87 -7.66
N VAL A 186 -2.00 23.59 -8.02
CA VAL A 186 -2.05 22.47 -7.07
C VAL A 186 -0.84 22.47 -6.16
N ARG A 187 0.36 22.76 -6.68
CA ARG A 187 1.58 22.88 -5.87
C ARG A 187 1.51 24.02 -4.86
N LYS A 188 1.01 25.19 -5.25
CA LYS A 188 0.82 26.33 -4.34
C LYS A 188 -0.19 26.05 -3.23
N GLU A 189 -1.25 25.32 -3.57
CA GLU A 189 -2.23 24.84 -2.58
C GLU A 189 -1.58 23.82 -1.64
N PHE A 190 -0.82 22.86 -2.18
CA PHE A 190 -0.13 21.84 -1.39
C PHE A 190 0.89 22.41 -0.42
N GLU A 191 1.64 23.44 -0.80
CA GLU A 191 2.61 24.10 0.08
C GLU A 191 1.97 24.59 1.40
N LYS A 192 0.70 25.02 1.36
CA LYS A 192 -0.07 25.49 2.52
C LYS A 192 -0.95 24.41 3.16
N HIS A 193 -1.10 23.26 2.52
CA HIS A 193 -2.02 22.21 2.96
C HIS A 193 -1.46 21.48 4.21
N PRO A 194 -2.32 21.05 5.15
CA PRO A 194 -1.88 20.26 6.32
C PRO A 194 -1.27 18.89 5.95
N ASP A 195 -1.63 18.34 4.79
CA ASP A 195 -1.06 17.07 4.27
C ASP A 195 0.42 17.19 3.83
N ASN A 196 0.97 18.42 3.76
CA ASN A 196 2.37 18.60 3.45
C ASN A 196 3.23 18.20 4.67
N PRO A 197 4.10 17.17 4.55
CA PRO A 197 4.94 16.72 5.66
C PRO A 197 5.87 17.79 6.23
N PHE A 198 6.14 18.88 5.48
CA PHE A 198 6.95 20.00 5.98
C PHE A 198 6.22 20.94 6.95
N ASN A 199 4.89 20.95 6.90
CA ASN A 199 4.03 21.75 7.79
C ASN A 199 3.78 21.03 9.13
N GLN A 200 4.11 19.74 9.19
CA GLN A 200 4.04 18.91 10.39
C GLN A 200 5.33 19.04 11.22
N ALA A 201 5.24 18.66 12.50
CA ALA A 201 6.40 18.63 13.38
C ALA A 201 7.47 17.66 12.85
N ARG A 202 8.70 18.16 12.68
CA ARG A 202 9.83 17.40 12.14
C ARG A 202 10.81 17.02 13.24
N ALA A 203 11.38 15.83 13.13
CA ALA A 203 12.52 15.45 13.94
C ALA A 203 13.83 15.73 13.22
N ALA A 204 14.86 16.14 13.97
CA ALA A 204 16.22 16.19 13.42
C ALA A 204 16.68 14.77 13.04
N TYR A 205 17.45 14.65 11.96
CA TYR A 205 17.92 13.36 11.44
C TYR A 205 18.72 12.55 12.49
N ASN A 206 19.55 13.24 13.28
CA ASN A 206 20.39 12.65 14.34
C ASN A 206 19.71 12.65 15.73
N ALA A 207 18.39 12.90 15.81
CA ALA A 207 17.72 13.01 17.10
C ALA A 207 17.75 11.70 17.88
N SER A 208 18.12 11.79 19.17
CA SER A 208 18.11 10.66 20.09
C SER A 208 16.66 10.23 20.41
N ARG A 209 16.47 9.03 20.98
CA ARG A 209 15.13 8.55 21.36
C ARG A 209 14.44 9.52 22.35
N ASP A 210 15.22 10.11 23.25
CA ASP A 210 14.73 11.03 24.28
C ASP A 210 14.33 12.39 23.67
N GLU A 211 15.15 12.92 22.75
CA GLU A 211 14.82 14.14 21.99
C GLU A 211 13.55 13.97 21.14
N MET A 212 13.34 12.78 20.56
CA MET A 212 12.10 12.46 19.85
C MET A 212 10.88 12.46 20.78
N SER A 213 11.01 11.97 22.03
CA SER A 213 9.91 12.04 23.00
C SER A 213 9.66 13.46 23.50
N GLU A 214 10.70 14.26 23.71
CA GLU A 214 10.57 15.67 24.09
C GLU A 214 9.88 16.48 22.99
N LEU A 215 10.22 16.25 21.72
CA LEU A 215 9.53 16.90 20.60
C LEU A 215 8.04 16.52 20.56
N LYS A 216 7.69 15.26 20.83
CA LYS A 216 6.29 14.85 20.97
C LYS A 216 5.58 15.53 22.12
N GLN A 217 6.23 15.59 23.29
CA GLN A 217 5.67 16.25 24.47
C GLN A 217 5.48 17.75 24.24
N LYS A 218 6.41 18.41 23.54
CA LYS A 218 6.28 19.82 23.14
C LYS A 218 5.09 20.03 22.20
N GLU A 219 4.87 19.14 21.23
CA GLU A 219 3.70 19.22 20.35
C GLU A 219 2.38 18.94 21.09
N ILE A 220 2.35 17.94 21.98
CA ILE A 220 1.19 17.66 22.84
C ILE A 220 0.90 18.87 23.73
N ALA A 221 1.89 19.43 24.41
CA ALA A 221 1.74 20.62 25.25
C ALA A 221 1.28 21.84 24.44
N ARG A 222 1.73 21.98 23.17
CA ARG A 222 1.25 23.03 22.27
C ARG A 222 -0.23 22.84 21.94
N LYS A 223 -0.65 21.61 21.59
CA LYS A 223 -2.06 21.29 21.33
C LYS A 223 -2.92 21.51 22.60
N GLU A 224 -2.46 21.03 23.75
CA GLU A 224 -3.11 21.25 25.04
C GLU A 224 -3.24 22.74 25.38
N ALA A 225 -2.21 23.56 25.12
CA ALA A 225 -2.28 25.00 25.33
C ALA A 225 -3.32 25.68 24.42
N ILE A 226 -3.44 25.24 23.16
CA ILE A 226 -4.47 25.74 22.23
C ILE A 226 -5.87 25.37 22.73
N LEU A 227 -6.07 24.14 23.22
CA LEU A 227 -7.35 23.72 23.80
C LEU A 227 -7.67 24.42 25.13
N ALA A 228 -6.64 24.72 25.94
CA ALA A 228 -6.80 25.39 27.23
C ALA A 228 -7.13 26.88 27.07
N SER A 229 -6.71 27.51 25.98
CA SER A 229 -7.16 28.85 25.62
C SER A 229 -8.51 28.76 24.88
N PRO A 230 -9.64 29.13 25.49
CA PRO A 230 -10.90 29.17 24.75
C PRO A 230 -10.76 30.22 23.66
N THR A 231 -10.59 29.78 22.40
CA THR A 231 -10.75 30.65 21.24
C THR A 231 -12.22 31.06 21.21
N THR A 232 -12.55 32.16 21.88
CA THR A 232 -13.88 32.75 21.79
C THR A 232 -14.14 33.04 20.32
N PRO A 233 -15.20 32.48 19.70
CA PRO A 233 -15.57 32.91 18.36
C PRO A 233 -15.89 34.40 18.44
N THR A 234 -15.05 35.23 17.80
CA THR A 234 -15.35 36.65 17.57
C THR A 234 -16.59 36.69 16.67
N THR A 235 -17.76 36.71 17.29
CA THR A 235 -19.02 37.01 16.61
C THR A 235 -18.88 38.41 16.00
N PRO A 236 -19.00 38.58 14.67
CA PRO A 236 -18.97 39.90 14.07
C PRO A 236 -20.17 40.69 14.62
N ALA A 237 -19.88 41.68 15.45
CA ALA A 237 -20.87 42.61 15.98
C ALA A 237 -21.61 43.25 14.80
N THR A 238 -22.86 42.85 14.59
CA THR A 238 -23.76 43.51 13.65
C THR A 238 -24.01 44.92 14.18
N PRO A 239 -23.61 46.00 13.48
CA PRO A 239 -23.95 47.34 13.93
C PRO A 239 -25.46 47.52 13.77
N LYS A 240 -26.17 47.70 14.89
CA LYS A 240 -27.56 48.14 14.89
C LYS A 240 -27.61 49.50 14.19
N GLY A 241 -28.24 49.54 13.02
CA GLY A 241 -28.59 50.79 12.35
C GLY A 241 -29.60 51.58 13.18
N ASN A 242 -29.37 52.89 13.24
CA ASN A 242 -30.32 53.90 13.70
C ASN A 242 -31.31 54.23 12.57
#